data_AF-A0A3F2TZ52-F1
#
_entry.id   AF-A0A3F2TZ52-F1
#
_cell.length_a   1.000
_cell.length_b   1.000
_cell.length_c   1.000
_cell.angle_alpha   90.00
_cell.angle_beta   90.00
_cell.angle_gamma   90.00
#
_symmetry.space_group_name_H-M   'P 1'
#
loop_
_entity.id
_entity.type
_entity.pdbx_description
1 polymer ?
#
loop_
_entity_poly.entity_id
_entity_poly.type
_entity_poly.pdbx_seq_one_letter_code
_entity_poly.pdbx_strand_id
1 'polypeptide(L)' 'FGLLAWPAKYGETGVKTFAVNQHGVIYEIDLGPATEAIAKYIDRFNPDAAWDVVAD' A
#
# COMPACT_ATOMS: atom_id res chain seq x y z
N PHE A 1 9.87 11.58 -2.64
CA PHE A 1 10.08 10.22 -2.10
C PHE A 1 8.77 9.78 -1.46
N GLY A 2 8.46 8.48 -1.44
CA GLY A 2 7.25 7.93 -0.83
C GLY A 2 7.61 6.72 0.01
N LEU A 3 6.77 6.39 0.98
CA LEU A 3 6.91 5.17 1.77
C LEU A 3 5.78 4.21 1.43
N LEU A 4 6.13 2.94 1.37
CA LEU A 4 5.19 1.83 1.17
C LEU A 4 5.30 0.91 2.39
N ALA A 5 4.17 0.58 3.00
CA ALA A 5 4.08 -0.33 4.13
C ALA A 5 3.02 -1.40 3.83
N TRP A 6 3.32 -2.65 4.14
CA TRP A 6 2.43 -3.79 3.93
C TRP A 6 2.56 -4.78 5.10
N PRO A 7 1.58 -5.68 5.31
CA PRO A 7 1.65 -6.69 6.36
C PRO A 7 2.84 -7.61 6.14
N ALA A 8 3.57 -7.91 7.22
CA ALA A 8 4.64 -8.93 7.21
C ALA A 8 4.09 -10.31 6.83
N LYS A 9 2.85 -10.62 7.23
CA LYS A 9 2.09 -11.79 6.79
C LYS A 9 0.65 -11.39 6.48
N TYR A 10 0.27 -11.50 5.21
CA TYR A 10 -1.09 -11.19 4.77
C TYR A 10 -2.13 -12.05 5.50
N GLY A 11 -3.22 -11.44 5.95
CA GLY A 11 -4.30 -12.10 6.68
C GLY A 11 -4.01 -12.38 8.16
N GLU A 12 -2.75 -12.36 8.58
CA GLU A 12 -2.35 -12.52 9.99
C GLU A 12 -2.00 -11.18 10.64
N THR A 13 -1.12 -10.38 10.01
CA THR A 13 -0.68 -9.08 10.54
C THR A 13 -1.43 -7.90 9.94
N GLY A 14 -2.33 -8.16 8.99
CA GLY A 14 -3.12 -7.17 8.26
C GLY A 14 -3.43 -7.61 6.84
N VAL A 15 -4.32 -6.88 6.17
CA VAL A 15 -4.71 -7.13 4.76
C VAL A 15 -4.46 -5.92 3.84
N LYS A 16 -4.16 -4.75 4.41
CA LYS A 16 -4.00 -3.51 3.66
C LYS A 16 -2.53 -3.17 3.42
N THR A 17 -2.25 -2.66 2.23
CA THR A 17 -1.01 -1.99 1.87
C THR A 17 -1.25 -0.49 1.88
N PHE A 18 -0.32 0.25 2.46
CA PHE A 18 -0.38 1.70 2.61
C PHE A 18 0.75 2.36 1.84
N ALA A 19 0.44 3.43 1.12
CA ALA A 19 1.42 4.27 0.46
C ALA A 19 1.24 5.73 0.92
N VAL A 20 2.33 6.42 1.26
CA VAL A 20 2.29 7.82 1.69
C VAL A 20 3.23 8.68 0.84
N ASN A 21 2.73 9.86 0.44
CA ASN A 21 3.50 10.84 -0.33
C ASN A 21 4.05 11.97 0.57
N GLN A 22 4.85 12.85 -0.02
CA GLN A 22 5.46 13.99 0.69
C GLN A 22 4.47 15.03 1.23
N HIS A 23 3.20 14.99 0.82
CA HIS A 23 2.14 15.86 1.33
C HIS A 23 1.39 15.22 2.50
N GLY A 24 1.80 14.01 2.94
CA GLY A 24 1.14 13.28 4.02
C GLY A 24 -0.16 12.61 3.62
N VAL A 25 -0.50 12.56 2.32
CA VAL A 25 -1.69 11.84 1.85
C VAL A 25 -1.39 10.35 1.90
N ILE A 26 -2.26 9.61 2.61
CA ILE A 26 -2.17 8.16 2.77
C ILE A 26 -3.17 7.51 1.82
N TYR A 27 -2.68 6.54 1.06
CA TYR A 27 -3.46 5.70 0.17
C TYR A 27 -3.43 4.27 0.70
N GLU A 28 -4.53 3.54 0.54
CA GLU A 28 -4.63 2.13 0.87
C GLU A 28 -5.14 1.29 -0.29
N ILE A 29 -4.71 0.03 -0.33
CA ILE A 29 -5.18 -0.99 -1.27
C ILE A 29 -5.06 -2.37 -0.64
N ASP A 30 -5.99 -3.28 -0.94
CA ASP A 30 -5.85 -4.71 -0.64
C ASP A 30 -5.32 -5.44 -1.89
N LEU A 31 -4.07 -5.91 -1.83
CA LEU A 31 -3.43 -6.66 -2.92
C LEU A 31 -3.62 -8.18 -2.78
N GLY A 32 -4.38 -8.62 -1.77
CA GLY A 32 -4.64 -10.02 -1.53
C GLY A 32 -3.42 -10.80 -1.00
N PRO A 33 -3.47 -12.14 -1.01
CA PRO A 33 -2.39 -13.01 -0.53
C PRO A 33 -1.03 -12.79 -1.22
N ALA A 34 -1.03 -12.18 -2.40
CA ALA A 34 0.19 -11.86 -3.16
C ALA A 34 0.84 -10.52 -2.75
N THR A 35 0.32 -9.84 -1.71
CA THR A 35 0.78 -8.52 -1.25
C THR A 35 2.30 -8.43 -1.14
N GLU A 36 2.97 -9.40 -0.49
CA GLU A 36 4.42 -9.33 -0.29
C GLU A 36 5.20 -9.37 -1.61
N ALA A 37 4.77 -10.23 -2.55
CA ALA A 37 5.38 -10.32 -3.86
C ALA A 37 5.16 -9.04 -4.66
N ILE A 38 3.92 -8.54 -4.71
CA ILE A 38 3.56 -7.34 -5.47
C ILE A 38 4.27 -6.10 -4.91
N ALA A 39 4.26 -5.90 -3.59
CA ALA A 39 4.85 -4.73 -2.95
C ALA A 39 6.35 -4.58 -3.23
N LYS A 40 7.08 -5.70 -3.32
CA LYS A 40 8.52 -5.71 -3.67
C LYS A 40 8.80 -5.22 -5.09
N TYR A 41 7.83 -5.29 -6.00
CA TYR A 41 7.95 -4.81 -7.39
C TYR A 41 7.43 -3.38 -7.58
N ILE A 42 6.88 -2.74 -6.54
CA ILE A 42 6.45 -1.34 -6.62
C ILE A 42 7.69 -0.44 -6.47
N ASP A 43 8.27 -0.02 -7.60
CA ASP A 43 9.41 0.92 -7.62
C ASP A 43 8.99 2.39 -7.76
N ARG A 44 7.72 2.65 -8.08
CA ARG A 44 7.17 3.98 -8.28
C ARG A 44 5.90 4.19 -7.48
N PHE A 45 5.83 5.36 -6.86
CA PHE A 45 4.61 5.86 -6.27
C PHE A 45 3.67 6.34 -7.40
N ASN A 46 2.77 5.45 -7.83
CA ASN A 46 1.74 5.74 -8.83
C ASN A 46 0.39 5.18 -8.37
N PRO A 47 -0.27 5.80 -7.37
CA PRO A 47 -1.61 5.40 -6.97
C PRO A 47 -2.56 5.70 -8.14
N ASP A 48 -2.97 4.64 -8.84
CA ASP A 48 -4.04 4.68 -9.83
C ASP A 48 -5.41 4.54 -9.14
N ALA A 49 -6.48 4.41 -9.93
CA ALA A 49 -7.85 4.34 -9.43
C ALA A 49 -8.13 3.13 -8.51
N ALA A 50 -7.23 2.14 -8.43
CA ALA A 50 -7.34 1.02 -7.50
C ALA A 50 -6.98 1.38 -6.04
N TRP A 51 -6.41 2.56 -5.80
CA TRP A 51 -6.03 3.02 -4.46
C TRP A 51 -7.11 3.93 -3.86
N ASP A 52 -7.50 3.62 -2.64
CA ASP A 52 -8.41 4.44 -1.85
C ASP A 52 -7.61 5.45 -1.02
N VAL A 53 -8.06 6.71 -0.98
CA VAL A 53 -7.49 7.70 -0.06
C VAL A 53 -8.04 7.42 1.33
N VAL A 54 -7.15 7.26 2.30
CA VAL A 54 -7.53 7.15 3.71
C VAL A 54 -7.93 8.55 4.19
N ALA A 55 -9.24 8.78 4.35
CA ALA A 55 -9.77 9.95 5.03
C ALA A 55 -9.99 9.63 6.52
N ASP A 56 -9.83 10.65 7.37
CA ASP A 56 -10.19 10.60 8.81
C ASP A 56 -11.67 10.28 9.02
#